data_AF-A0A9X4KPA3-F1
#
_entry.id   AF-A0A9X4KPA3-F1
#
_cell.length_a   1.000
_cell.length_b   1.000
_cell.length_c   1.000
_cell.angle_alpha   90.00
_cell.angle_beta   90.00
_cell.angle_gamma   90.00
#
_symmetry.space_group_name_H-M   'P 1'
#
loop_
_entity.id
_entity.type
_entity.pdbx_description
1 polymer ?
#
loop_
_entity_poly.entity_id
_entity_poly.type
_entity_poly.pdbx_seq_one_letter_code
_entity_poly.pdbx_strand_id
1 'polypeptide(L)'
;MDFAEAPALDQLEPQEKAELLYLGHYKQPLKSPFFDKLRNQFTYLAHDDGWFNKVFYKDARLYADMLTRLVANRLKPYGIDVPPLGQDVGERLTAFAKNGVLIESSRVVKSHADVEIPLHVIGKFMDYDDLYNNIEKYKSEARSQHWLAYKDGEWSLR
;
A
#
# COMPACT_ATOMS: atom_id res chain seq x y z
N MET A 1 -3.94 -10.95 10.12
CA MET A 1 -4.28 -9.79 10.98
C MET A 1 -3.20 -9.67 12.04
N ASP A 2 -2.80 -8.45 12.42
CA ASP A 2 -1.87 -8.26 13.54
C ASP A 2 -2.60 -8.36 14.89
N PHE A 3 -1.86 -8.64 15.96
CA PHE A 3 -2.33 -8.53 17.33
C PHE A 3 -1.13 -8.26 18.24
N ALA A 4 -1.34 -7.55 19.35
CA ALA A 4 -0.25 -7.23 20.27
C ALA A 4 0.29 -8.47 21.01
N GLU A 5 -0.62 -9.37 21.42
CA GLU A 5 -0.28 -10.57 22.19
C GLU A 5 -1.16 -11.75 21.74
N ALA A 6 -0.56 -12.92 21.51
CA ALA A 6 -1.29 -14.10 21.04
C ALA A 6 -2.45 -14.54 21.96
N PRO A 7 -2.32 -14.50 23.30
CA PRO A 7 -3.42 -14.86 24.21
C PRO A 7 -4.66 -13.94 24.12
N ALA A 8 -4.54 -12.75 23.52
CA ALA A 8 -5.67 -11.85 23.34
C ALA A 8 -6.76 -12.43 22.43
N LEU A 9 -6.41 -13.39 21.57
CA LEU A 9 -7.36 -14.08 20.69
C LEU A 9 -8.36 -14.93 21.49
N ASP A 10 -7.90 -15.58 22.56
CA ASP A 10 -8.75 -16.44 23.40
C ASP A 10 -9.75 -15.61 24.21
N GLN A 11 -9.37 -14.36 24.53
CA GLN A 11 -10.13 -13.40 25.32
C GLN A 11 -11.24 -12.69 24.53
N LEU A 12 -11.33 -12.89 23.21
CA LEU A 12 -12.40 -12.30 22.40
C LEU A 12 -13.78 -12.85 22.81
N GLU A 13 -14.77 -11.96 22.90
CA GLU A 13 -16.17 -12.35 23.08
C GLU A 13 -16.66 -13.15 21.87
N PRO A 14 -17.70 -13.99 22.02
CA PRO A 14 -18.31 -14.71 20.89
C PRO A 14 -18.65 -13.80 19.69
N GLN A 15 -19.14 -12.59 19.96
CA GLN A 15 -19.43 -11.59 18.94
C GLN A 15 -18.17 -11.07 18.24
N GLU A 16 -17.09 -10.78 18.98
CA GLU A 16 -15.82 -10.33 18.41
C GLU A 16 -15.17 -11.43 17.56
N LYS A 17 -15.27 -12.70 18.00
CA LYS A 17 -14.85 -13.86 17.22
C LYS A 17 -15.64 -13.98 15.92
N ALA A 18 -16.97 -13.79 15.97
CA ALA A 18 -17.81 -13.81 14.78
C ALA A 18 -17.45 -12.68 13.81
N GLU A 19 -17.21 -11.46 14.31
CA GLU A 19 -16.79 -10.31 13.50
C GLU A 19 -15.40 -10.53 12.88
N LEU A 20 -14.47 -11.13 13.62
CA LEU A 20 -13.15 -11.50 13.11
C LEU A 20 -13.21 -12.57 12.02
N LEU A 21 -14.02 -13.62 12.22
CA LEU A 21 -14.24 -14.66 11.21
C LEU A 21 -14.91 -14.10 9.96
N TYR A 22 -15.92 -13.24 10.12
CA TYR A 22 -16.58 -12.54 9.02
C TYR A 22 -15.57 -11.71 8.21
N LEU A 23 -14.73 -10.93 8.91
CA LEU A 23 -13.67 -10.13 8.30
C LEU A 23 -12.65 -10.98 7.55
N GLY A 24 -12.25 -12.12 8.10
CA GLY A 24 -11.32 -13.05 7.46
C GLY A 24 -11.90 -13.71 6.20
N HIS A 25 -13.19 -14.04 6.22
CA HIS A 25 -13.88 -14.72 5.13
C HIS A 25 -14.27 -13.76 4.00
N TYR A 26 -14.99 -12.68 4.33
CA TYR A 26 -15.51 -11.74 3.33
C TYR A 26 -14.53 -10.60 2.98
N LYS A 27 -13.38 -10.52 3.67
CA LYS A 27 -12.36 -9.47 3.48
C LYS A 27 -12.93 -8.04 3.66
N GLN A 28 -13.98 -7.91 4.48
CA GLN A 28 -14.64 -6.66 4.80
C GLN A 28 -15.07 -6.64 6.27
N PRO A 29 -14.89 -5.51 6.98
CA PRO A 29 -15.31 -5.41 8.37
C PRO A 29 -16.83 -5.32 8.48
N LEU A 30 -17.41 -6.02 9.46
CA LEU A 30 -18.82 -5.85 9.80
C LEU A 30 -19.07 -4.50 10.49
N LYS A 31 -18.17 -4.13 11.41
CA LYS A 31 -18.18 -2.84 12.13
C LYS A 31 -16.86 -2.10 11.97
N SER A 32 -15.78 -2.75 12.37
CA SER A 32 -14.42 -2.21 12.34
C SER A 32 -13.43 -3.31 11.97
N PRO A 33 -12.34 -3.00 11.25
CA PRO A 33 -11.23 -3.93 11.08
C PRO A 33 -10.28 -3.95 12.30
N PHE A 34 -10.60 -3.20 13.37
CA PHE A 34 -9.82 -3.08 14.59
C PHE A 34 -10.60 -3.52 15.82
N PHE A 35 -9.94 -4.29 16.68
CA PHE A 35 -10.47 -4.89 17.90
C PHE A 35 -9.65 -4.39 19.09
N ASP A 36 -10.33 -3.83 20.10
CA ASP A 36 -9.65 -3.22 21.24
C ASP A 36 -8.84 -4.24 22.05
N LYS A 37 -9.35 -5.47 22.22
CA LYS A 37 -8.63 -6.55 22.91
C LYS A 37 -7.39 -7.01 22.14
N LEU A 38 -7.45 -7.07 20.81
CA LEU A 38 -6.30 -7.44 19.98
C LEU A 38 -5.28 -6.30 19.87
N ARG A 39 -5.73 -5.07 20.12
CA ARG A 39 -4.95 -3.83 20.01
C ARG A 39 -4.28 -3.68 18.64
N ASN A 40 -4.93 -4.21 17.60
CA ASN A 40 -4.30 -4.33 16.30
C ASN A 40 -4.06 -2.98 15.64
N GLN A 41 -2.92 -2.81 14.97
CA GLN A 41 -2.51 -1.56 14.32
C GLN A 41 -2.75 -1.57 12.81
N PHE A 42 -2.72 -2.75 12.21
CA PHE A 42 -3.08 -3.00 10.83
C PHE A 42 -3.82 -4.33 10.67
N THR A 43 -4.67 -4.37 9.66
CA THR A 43 -5.40 -5.56 9.26
C THR A 43 -5.10 -5.84 7.80
N TYR A 44 -4.24 -6.84 7.59
CA TYR A 44 -3.91 -7.36 6.27
C TYR A 44 -4.90 -8.44 5.85
N LEU A 45 -5.50 -8.26 4.68
CA LEU A 45 -6.45 -9.16 4.05
C LEU A 45 -5.96 -9.44 2.63
N ALA A 46 -5.54 -10.66 2.36
CA ALA A 46 -5.19 -11.09 1.01
C ALA A 46 -6.04 -12.28 0.59
N HIS A 47 -6.13 -12.46 -0.72
CA HIS A 47 -6.49 -13.74 -1.31
C HIS A 47 -5.26 -14.67 -1.29
N ASP A 48 -5.50 -15.98 -1.34
CA ASP A 48 -4.49 -17.04 -1.28
C ASP A 48 -3.36 -16.93 -2.32
N ASP A 49 -3.59 -16.25 -3.45
CA ASP A 49 -2.60 -16.05 -4.52
C ASP A 49 -1.75 -14.79 -4.35
N GLY A 50 -2.10 -13.91 -3.40
CA GLY A 50 -1.45 -12.62 -3.21
C GLY A 50 -1.65 -11.61 -4.36
N TRP A 51 -2.54 -11.90 -5.31
CA TRP A 51 -2.85 -11.02 -6.45
C TRP A 51 -3.45 -9.70 -5.98
N PHE A 52 -4.34 -9.79 -5.00
CA PHE A 52 -4.98 -8.66 -4.37
C PHE A 52 -4.77 -8.68 -2.86
N ASN A 53 -4.33 -7.54 -2.33
CA ASN A 53 -4.25 -7.30 -0.90
C ASN A 53 -4.98 -6.01 -0.52
N LYS A 54 -5.77 -6.09 0.54
CA LYS A 54 -6.42 -4.97 1.22
C LYS A 54 -5.83 -4.83 2.61
N VAL A 55 -5.31 -3.66 2.93
CA VAL A 55 -4.72 -3.39 4.25
C VAL A 55 -5.40 -2.20 4.88
N PHE A 56 -5.94 -2.39 6.07
CA PHE A 56 -6.41 -1.30 6.90
C PHE A 56 -5.30 -0.89 7.85
N TYR A 57 -5.04 0.41 7.97
CA TYR A 57 -4.12 0.99 8.94
C TYR A 57 -4.91 1.79 9.96
N LYS A 58 -4.65 1.58 11.25
CA LYS A 58 -5.32 2.31 12.34
C LYS A 58 -4.92 3.78 12.34
N ASP A 59 -3.71 4.06 11.88
CA ASP A 59 -3.12 5.40 11.81
C ASP A 59 -2.55 5.66 10.41
N ALA A 60 -2.81 6.84 9.86
CA ALA A 60 -2.29 7.27 8.56
C ALA A 60 -0.75 7.33 8.54
N ARG A 61 -0.09 7.56 9.68
CA ARG A 61 1.38 7.57 9.82
C ARG A 61 1.96 6.18 9.56
N LEU A 62 1.27 5.12 9.99
CA LEU A 62 1.69 3.74 9.72
C LEU A 62 1.58 3.42 8.22
N TYR A 63 0.54 3.93 7.56
CA TYR A 63 0.41 3.81 6.12
C TYR A 63 1.53 4.55 5.38
N ALA A 64 1.84 5.78 5.78
CA ALA A 64 2.90 6.58 5.18
C ALA A 64 4.29 5.93 5.35
N ASP A 65 4.66 5.48 6.56
CA ASP A 65 5.93 4.77 6.80
C ASP A 65 6.00 3.44 6.05
N MET A 66 4.89 2.70 5.97
CA MET A 66 4.84 1.48 5.15
C MET A 66 5.10 1.82 3.68
N LEU A 67 4.44 2.85 3.14
CA LEU A 67 4.56 3.23 1.74
C LEU A 67 5.98 3.69 1.38
N THR A 68 6.65 4.43 2.28
CA THR A 68 8.03 4.89 2.06
C THR A 68 9.01 3.72 1.98
N ARG A 69 8.83 2.70 2.83
CA ARG A 69 9.66 1.48 2.80
C ARG A 69 9.30 0.56 1.64
N LEU A 70 8.00 0.48 1.30
CA LEU A 70 7.51 -0.39 0.25
C LEU A 70 8.14 -0.04 -1.10
N VAL A 71 8.16 1.25 -1.47
CA VAL A 71 8.74 1.70 -2.74
C VAL A 71 10.23 1.32 -2.81
N ALA A 72 11.02 1.63 -1.78
CA ALA A 72 12.44 1.25 -1.75
C ALA A 72 12.63 -0.27 -1.84
N ASN A 73 11.85 -1.05 -1.11
CA ASN A 73 11.92 -2.52 -1.16
C ASN A 73 11.50 -3.11 -2.52
N ARG A 74 10.56 -2.48 -3.22
CA ARG A 74 10.13 -2.90 -4.58
C ARG A 74 11.21 -2.68 -5.63
N LEU A 75 12.22 -1.87 -5.36
CA LEU A 75 13.33 -1.60 -6.28
C LEU A 75 14.49 -2.59 -6.12
N LYS A 76 14.61 -3.25 -4.96
CA LYS A 76 15.69 -4.23 -4.69
C LYS A 76 15.80 -5.35 -5.72
N PRO A 77 14.71 -5.97 -6.21
CA PRO A 77 14.79 -6.99 -7.26
C PRO A 77 15.41 -6.49 -8.58
N TYR A 78 15.40 -5.18 -8.82
CA TYR A 78 16.02 -4.55 -9.99
C TYR A 78 17.47 -4.10 -9.75
N GLY A 79 18.09 -4.49 -8.62
CA GLY A 79 19.46 -4.09 -8.27
C GLY A 79 19.59 -2.59 -7.99
N ILE A 80 18.51 -1.98 -7.50
CA ILE A 80 18.46 -0.57 -7.10
C ILE A 80 18.30 -0.53 -5.58
N ASP A 81 19.35 -0.08 -4.91
CA ASP A 81 19.38 0.10 -3.45
C ASP A 81 19.38 1.58 -3.13
N VAL A 82 18.26 2.04 -2.58
CA VAL A 82 17.97 3.44 -2.26
C VAL A 82 17.32 3.49 -0.88
N PRO A 83 17.54 4.56 -0.10
CA PRO A 83 16.87 4.70 1.19
C PRO A 83 15.34 4.76 1.01
N PRO A 84 14.56 4.45 2.07
CA PRO A 84 13.14 4.78 2.09
C PRO A 84 12.88 6.24 1.73
N LEU A 85 11.69 6.53 1.19
CA LEU A 85 11.32 7.92 0.90
C LEU A 85 11.40 8.80 2.16
N GLY A 86 11.81 10.06 1.96
CA GLY A 86 11.69 11.11 2.97
C GLY A 86 10.24 11.29 3.41
N GLN A 87 10.03 11.75 4.65
CA GLN A 87 8.70 11.89 5.25
C GLN A 87 7.78 12.80 4.41
N ASP A 88 8.31 13.92 3.94
CA ASP A 88 7.62 14.89 3.09
C ASP A 88 7.14 14.25 1.77
N VAL A 89 8.00 13.48 1.11
CA VAL A 89 7.65 12.77 -0.13
C VAL A 89 6.65 11.65 0.14
N GLY A 90 6.80 10.93 1.25
CA GLY A 90 5.86 9.90 1.70
C GLY A 90 4.45 10.45 1.99
N GLU A 91 4.36 11.61 2.64
CA GLU A 91 3.09 12.30 2.90
C GLU A 91 2.42 12.79 1.62
N ARG A 92 3.20 13.35 0.69
CA ARG A 92 2.70 13.75 -0.64
C ARG A 92 2.20 12.56 -1.45
N LEU A 93 2.97 11.46 -1.48
CA LEU A 93 2.58 10.22 -2.16
C LEU A 93 1.30 9.62 -1.52
N THR A 94 1.19 9.65 -0.20
CA THR A 94 -0.01 9.27 0.55
C THR A 94 -1.23 10.10 0.14
N ALA A 95 -1.05 11.41 -0.06
CA ALA A 95 -2.13 12.28 -0.53
C ALA A 95 -2.61 11.91 -1.94
N PHE A 96 -1.69 11.57 -2.86
CA PHE A 96 -2.05 11.07 -4.19
C PHE A 96 -2.79 9.72 -4.12
N ALA A 97 -2.32 8.81 -3.26
CA ALA A 97 -2.92 7.48 -3.09
C ALA A 97 -4.39 7.51 -2.65
N LYS A 98 -4.87 8.62 -2.05
CA LYS A 98 -6.31 8.81 -1.77
C LYS A 98 -7.21 8.72 -3.00
N ASN A 99 -6.67 9.01 -4.19
CA ASN A 99 -7.36 8.91 -5.46
C ASN A 99 -6.86 7.74 -6.32
N GLY A 100 -6.13 6.79 -5.71
CA GLY A 100 -5.55 5.63 -6.39
C GLY A 100 -4.35 5.99 -7.26
N VAL A 101 -3.19 5.42 -6.92
CA VAL A 101 -1.91 5.64 -7.60
C VAL A 101 -1.40 4.33 -8.12
N LEU A 102 -1.04 4.31 -9.40
CA LEU A 102 -0.26 3.26 -10.04
C LEU A 102 1.21 3.66 -10.01
N ILE A 103 2.07 2.82 -9.42
CA ILE A 103 3.54 3.00 -9.38
C ILE A 103 4.16 1.92 -10.26
N GLU A 104 4.86 2.33 -11.33
CA GLU A 104 5.37 1.40 -12.34
C GLU A 104 6.84 1.03 -12.09
N SER A 105 7.09 0.16 -11.10
CA SER A 105 8.46 -0.29 -10.78
C SER A 105 9.17 -1.00 -11.95
N SER A 106 8.42 -1.59 -12.88
CA SER A 106 8.95 -2.20 -14.10
C SER A 106 9.47 -1.20 -15.14
N ARG A 107 9.07 0.08 -15.04
CA ARG A 107 9.49 1.16 -15.93
C ARG A 107 10.48 2.12 -15.26
N VAL A 108 11.20 1.63 -14.25
CA VAL A 108 12.22 2.42 -13.57
C VAL A 108 13.32 2.84 -14.56
N VAL A 109 13.60 4.14 -14.60
CA VAL A 109 14.71 4.71 -15.37
C VAL A 109 15.88 4.87 -14.41
N LYS A 110 16.99 4.18 -14.71
CA LYS A 110 18.23 4.26 -13.93
C LYS A 110 19.31 4.90 -14.79
N SER A 111 19.95 5.95 -14.28
CA SER A 111 21.12 6.56 -14.90
C SER A 111 22.17 6.86 -13.83
N HIS A 112 23.29 6.14 -13.85
CA HIS A 112 24.31 6.22 -12.79
C HIS A 112 23.69 6.00 -11.39
N ALA A 113 23.60 7.06 -10.58
CA ALA A 113 23.02 7.07 -9.24
C ALA A 113 21.56 7.55 -9.21
N ASP A 114 21.04 8.06 -10.33
CA ASP A 114 19.68 8.58 -10.42
C ASP A 114 18.69 7.44 -10.68
N VAL A 115 17.55 7.53 -10.00
CA VAL A 115 16.43 6.60 -10.16
C VAL A 115 15.16 7.43 -10.36
N GLU A 116 14.42 7.15 -11.43
CA GLU A 116 13.12 7.75 -11.67
C GLU A 116 12.07 6.67 -11.88
N ILE A 117 10.96 6.77 -11.16
CA ILE A 117 9.85 5.80 -11.20
C ILE A 117 8.59 6.56 -11.61
N PRO A 118 7.95 6.18 -12.73
CA PRO A 118 6.73 6.84 -13.14
C PRO A 118 5.55 6.44 -12.25
N LEU A 119 4.66 7.41 -12.01
CA LEU A 119 3.41 7.18 -11.30
C LEU A 119 2.22 7.90 -11.96
N HIS A 120 1.06 7.27 -11.87
CA HIS A 120 -0.19 7.76 -12.47
C HIS A 120 -1.30 7.78 -11.43
N VAL A 121 -2.04 8.88 -11.32
CA VAL A 121 -3.26 8.97 -10.51
C VAL A 121 -4.44 8.50 -11.36
N ILE A 122 -4.84 7.23 -11.17
CA ILE A 122 -5.74 6.53 -12.09
C ILE A 122 -7.17 6.37 -11.56
N GLY A 123 -7.45 6.74 -10.31
CA GLY A 123 -8.74 6.46 -9.68
C GLY A 123 -8.70 5.20 -8.81
N LYS A 124 -9.83 4.91 -8.15
CA LYS A 124 -9.97 3.76 -7.25
C LYS A 124 -10.56 2.57 -8.01
N PHE A 125 -9.88 1.43 -7.93
CA PHE A 125 -10.30 0.18 -8.55
C PHE A 125 -10.46 -0.90 -7.48
N MET A 126 -11.51 -1.70 -7.61
CA MET A 126 -11.74 -2.88 -6.79
C MET A 126 -11.64 -4.18 -7.61
N ASP A 127 -11.83 -4.08 -8.93
CA ASP A 127 -11.60 -5.16 -9.89
C ASP A 127 -10.15 -5.06 -10.39
N TYR A 128 -9.29 -5.94 -9.87
CA TYR A 128 -7.87 -5.96 -10.22
C TYR A 128 -7.61 -6.63 -11.56
N ASP A 129 -8.48 -7.55 -11.99
CA ASP A 129 -8.35 -8.20 -13.28
C ASP A 129 -8.65 -7.21 -14.40
N ASP A 130 -9.70 -6.40 -14.24
CA ASP A 130 -9.97 -5.28 -15.14
C ASP A 130 -8.84 -4.25 -15.14
N LEU A 131 -8.35 -3.83 -13.96
CA LEU A 131 -7.22 -2.91 -13.85
C LEU A 131 -5.98 -3.42 -14.60
N TYR A 132 -5.63 -4.69 -14.42
CA TYR A 132 -4.46 -5.30 -15.03
C TYR A 132 -4.61 -5.42 -16.54
N ASN A 133 -5.77 -5.90 -17.02
CA ASN A 133 -6.03 -6.09 -18.45
C ASN A 133 -6.16 -4.77 -19.21
N ASN A 134 -6.57 -3.69 -18.54
CA ASN A 134 -6.81 -2.38 -19.13
C ASN A 134 -5.83 -1.29 -18.65
N ILE A 135 -4.64 -1.68 -18.15
CA ILE A 135 -3.70 -0.76 -17.49
C ILE A 135 -3.29 0.42 -18.38
N GLU A 136 -3.04 0.20 -19.67
CA GLU A 136 -2.62 1.26 -20.59
C GLU A 136 -3.75 2.25 -20.89
N LYS A 137 -5.01 1.80 -20.88
CA LYS A 137 -6.19 2.68 -20.96
C LYS A 137 -6.29 3.55 -19.70
N TYR A 138 -6.18 2.95 -18.52
CA TYR A 138 -6.26 3.72 -17.27
C TYR A 138 -5.12 4.72 -17.11
N LYS A 139 -3.95 4.43 -17.69
CA LYS A 139 -2.84 5.39 -17.77
C LYS A 139 -3.14 6.55 -18.72
N SER A 140 -3.73 6.30 -19.90
CA SER A 140 -4.06 7.39 -20.83
C SER A 140 -5.18 8.30 -20.32
N GLU A 141 -6.07 7.77 -19.47
CA GLU A 141 -7.15 8.51 -18.80
C GLU A 141 -6.73 9.04 -17.41
N ALA A 142 -5.46 8.89 -17.03
CA ALA A 142 -4.98 9.28 -15.71
C ALA A 142 -5.19 10.78 -15.47
N ARG A 143 -5.64 11.13 -14.26
CA ARG A 143 -5.86 12.52 -13.86
C ARG A 143 -4.58 13.35 -13.87
N SER A 144 -3.46 12.70 -13.57
CA SER A 144 -2.13 13.31 -13.59
C SER A 144 -1.06 12.22 -13.61
N GLN A 145 0.07 12.54 -14.22
CA GLN A 145 1.29 11.75 -14.23
C GLN A 145 2.39 12.51 -13.49
N HIS A 146 3.19 11.80 -12.70
CA HIS A 146 4.32 12.33 -11.93
C HIS A 146 5.47 11.32 -11.94
N TRP A 147 6.58 11.70 -11.32
CA TRP A 147 7.76 10.86 -11.15
C TRP A 147 8.28 10.91 -9.71
N LEU A 148 8.56 9.75 -9.14
CA LEU A 148 9.39 9.63 -7.95
C LEU A 148 10.85 9.58 -8.41
N ALA A 149 11.61 10.62 -8.09
CA ALA A 149 13.00 10.76 -8.49
C ALA A 149 13.91 10.76 -7.26
N TYR A 150 14.88 9.85 -7.23
CA TYR A 150 16.01 9.87 -6.32
C TYR A 150 17.23 10.40 -7.07
N LYS A 151 17.69 11.60 -6.70
CA LYS A 151 18.83 12.29 -7.31
C LYS A 151 19.64 13.00 -6.23
N ASP A 152 20.96 13.03 -6.36
CA ASP A 152 21.86 13.71 -5.42
C ASP A 152 21.64 13.32 -3.94
N GLY A 153 21.18 12.09 -3.68
CA GLY A 153 20.90 11.59 -2.34
C GLY A 153 19.52 11.95 -1.78
N GLU A 154 18.67 12.63 -2.54
CA GLU A 154 17.37 13.10 -2.10
C GLU A 154 16.21 12.57 -2.95
N TRP A 155 15.11 12.23 -2.28
CA TRP A 155 13.86 11.90 -2.94
C TRP A 155 13.07 13.15 -3.29
N SER A 156 12.46 13.16 -4.46
CA SER A 156 11.52 14.19 -4.88
C SER A 156 10.37 13.57 -5.66
N LEU A 157 9.20 14.19 -5.54
CA LEU A 157 8.02 13.87 -6.34
C LEU A 157 7.76 15.04 -7.29
N ARG A 158 7.93 14.78 -8.60
CA ARG A 158 7.97 15.77 -9.69
C ARG A 158 6.82 15.61 -10.66
#